data_AF-A0AAV0GPB7-F1
#
_entry.id   AF-A0AAV0GPB7-F1
#
_cell.length_a   1.000
_cell.length_b   1.000
_cell.length_c   1.000
_cell.angle_alpha   90.00
_cell.angle_beta   90.00
_cell.angle_gamma   90.00
#
_symmetry.space_group_name_H-M   'P 1'
#
loop_
_entity.id
_entity.type
_entity.pdbx_description
1 polymer ?
#
loop_
_entity_poly.entity_id
_entity_poly.type
_entity_poly.pdbx_seq_one_letter_code
_entity_poly.pdbx_strand_id
1 'polypeptide(L)' 'MSDHLPADVVTRILVRLPVAALLRCRSVSRSWRALIDSPTFIKLQIEHSRRRLRRLPIRKRPPTRNCYHPSCAN' A
#
# COMPACT_ATOMS: atom_id res chain seq x y z
N MET A 1 -24.61 5.08 25.00
CA MET A 1 -23.51 4.19 24.61
C MET A 1 -22.72 4.89 23.53
N SER A 2 -21.56 5.46 23.86
CA SER A 2 -20.72 6.18 22.91
C SER A 2 -19.51 5.30 22.61
N ASP A 3 -19.74 4.25 21.81
CA ASP A 3 -18.71 3.30 21.37
C ASP A 3 -17.91 3.89 20.20
N HIS A 4 -17.41 5.11 20.36
CA HIS A 4 -16.62 5.80 19.36
C HIS A 4 -15.13 5.57 19.62
N LEU A 5 -14.50 4.80 18.74
CA LEU A 5 -13.05 4.66 18.69
C LEU A 5 -12.40 6.05 18.47
N PRO A 6 -11.33 6.39 19.22
CA PRO A 6 -10.59 7.63 18.98
C PRO A 6 -10.05 7.73 17.55
N ALA A 7 -10.00 8.94 17.01
CA ALA A 7 -9.57 9.20 15.62
C ALA A 7 -8.14 8.69 15.33
N ASP A 8 -7.23 8.74 16.30
CA ASP A 8 -5.87 8.19 16.15
C ASP A 8 -5.90 6.67 15.91
N VAL A 9 -6.73 5.94 16.67
CA VAL A 9 -6.86 4.49 16.55
C VAL A 9 -7.41 4.12 15.17
N VAL A 10 -8.46 4.82 14.72
CA VAL A 10 -9.02 4.65 13.37
C VAL A 10 -7.96 4.91 12.30
N THR A 11 -7.18 5.99 12.45
CA THR A 11 -6.09 6.34 11.53
C THR A 11 -5.07 5.21 11.42
N ARG A 12 -4.61 4.67 12.55
CA ARG A 12 -3.63 3.59 12.60
C ARG A 12 -4.14 2.28 11.99
N ILE A 13 -5.44 1.99 12.12
CA ILE A 13 -6.08 0.84 11.47
C ILE A 13 -6.13 1.05 9.97
N LEU A 14 -6.66 2.19 9.51
CA LEU A 14 -6.81 2.51 8.09
C LEU A 14 -5.46 2.55 7.36
N VAL A 15 -4.40 3.10 7.95
CA VAL A 15 -3.04 3.16 7.36
C VAL A 15 -2.44 1.76 7.09
N ARG A 16 -2.94 0.71 7.76
CA ARG A 16 -2.47 -0.67 7.52
C ARG A 16 -3.20 -1.33 6.34
N LEU A 17 -4.30 -0.76 5.89
CA LEU A 17 -5.11 -1.32 4.80
C LEU A 17 -4.49 -0.95 3.44
N PRO A 18 -4.56 -1.85 2.44
CA PRO A 18 -4.21 -1.51 1.07
C PRO A 18 -5.18 -0.46 0.50
N VAL A 19 -4.72 0.32 -0.48
CA VAL A 19 -5.49 1.44 -1.09
C VAL A 19 -6.85 0.98 -1.62
N ALA A 20 -6.95 -0.21 -2.21
CA ALA A 20 -8.21 -0.76 -2.70
C ALA A 20 -9.27 -0.93 -1.59
N ALA A 21 -8.86 -1.35 -0.39
CA ALA A 21 -9.75 -1.46 0.75
C ALA A 21 -10.14 -0.07 1.29
N LEU A 22 -9.21 0.88 1.31
CA LEU A 22 -9.48 2.26 1.72
C LEU A 22 -10.53 2.95 0.85
N LEU A 23 -10.53 2.70 -0.46
CA LEU A 23 -11.54 3.26 -1.35
C LEU A 23 -12.96 2.80 -0.97
N ARG A 24 -13.12 1.57 -0.47
CA ARG A 24 -14.38 1.06 0.06
C ARG A 24 -14.69 1.68 1.43
N CYS A 25 -13.69 1.91 2.26
CA CYS A 25 -13.85 2.59 3.56
C CYS A 25 -14.38 4.04 3.43
N ARG A 26 -14.18 4.70 2.29
CA ARG A 26 -14.73 6.05 2.02
C ARG A 26 -16.26 6.09 1.95
N SER A 27 -16.95 4.95 1.83
CA SER A 27 -18.43 4.90 1.85
C SER A 27 -19.01 4.58 3.24
N VAL A 28 -18.17 4.25 4.23
CA VAL A 28 -18.65 3.87 5.58
C VAL A 28 -19.19 5.07 6.35
N SER A 29 -18.50 6.21 6.30
CA SER A 29 -18.96 7.45 6.96
C SER A 29 -18.29 8.68 6.35
N ARG A 30 -18.90 9.86 6.58
CA ARG A 30 -18.31 11.16 6.20
C ARG A 30 -16.98 11.41 6.90
N SER A 31 -16.86 11.05 8.18
CA SER A 31 -15.62 11.22 8.96
C SER A 31 -14.48 10.35 8.42
N TRP A 32 -14.77 9.11 8.03
CA TRP A 32 -13.77 8.22 7.44
C TRP A 32 -13.33 8.72 6.06
N ARG A 33 -14.26 9.21 5.23
CA ARG A 33 -13.93 9.85 3.96
C ARG A 33 -13.02 11.07 4.17
N ALA A 34 -13.38 11.98 5.08
CA ALA A 34 -12.59 13.18 5.35
C ALA A 34 -11.18 12.84 5.88
N LEU A 35 -11.07 11.82 6.73
CA LEU A 35 -9.78 11.33 7.21
C LEU A 35 -8.92 10.76 6.08
N ILE A 36 -9.48 9.88 5.24
CA ILE A 36 -8.77 9.23 4.13
C ILE A 36 -8.31 10.25 3.08
N ASP A 37 -9.15 11.25 2.80
CA ASP A 37 -8.85 12.29 1.80
C ASP A 37 -7.90 13.37 2.35
N SER A 38 -7.53 13.32 3.64
CA SER A 38 -6.62 14.30 4.25
C SER A 38 -5.15 14.10 3.82
N PRO A 39 -4.39 15.19 3.61
CA PRO A 39 -2.98 15.10 3.19
C PRO A 39 -2.12 14.41 4.25
N THR A 40 -2.45 14.55 5.53
CA THR A 40 -1.76 13.90 6.64
C THR A 40 -1.90 12.38 6.54
N PHE A 41 -3.12 11.88 6.28
CA PHE A 41 -3.36 10.45 6.10
C PHE A 41 -2.61 9.89 4.88
N ILE A 42 -2.64 10.60 3.76
CA ILE A 42 -1.93 10.21 2.53
C ILE A 42 -0.42 10.07 2.80
N LYS A 43 0.20 11.01 3.50
CA LYS A 43 1.61 10.94 3.89
C LYS A 43 1.90 9.70 4.75
N LEU A 44 1.08 9.44 5.76
CA LEU A 44 1.22 8.25 6.61
C LEU A 44 1.09 6.95 5.82
N GLN A 45 0.17 6.90 4.86
CA GLN A 45 -0.06 5.73 4.02
C GLN A 45 1.12 5.44 3.08
N ILE A 46 1.73 6.49 2.50
CA ILE A 46 2.92 6.36 1.66
C ILE A 46 4.11 5.88 2.48
N GLU A 47 4.35 6.48 3.66
CA GLU A 47 5.39 6.09 4.60
C GLU A 47 5.24 4.61 5.01
N HIS A 48 4.01 4.19 5.35
CA HIS A 48 3.71 2.80 5.71
C HIS A 48 3.95 1.83 4.55
N SER A 49 3.49 2.18 3.35
CA SER A 49 3.68 1.36 2.14
C SER A 49 5.16 1.19 1.80
N ARG A 50 5.96 2.25 1.92
CA ARG A 50 7.42 2.21 1.73
C ARG A 50 8.10 1.28 2.72
N ARG A 51 7.72 1.34 4.01
CA ARG A 51 8.24 0.44 5.04
C ARG A 51 7.86 -1.02 4.76
N ARG A 52 6.65 -1.26 4.26
CA ARG A 52 6.21 -2.61 3.85
C ARG A 52 7.03 -3.13 2.67
N LEU A 53 7.24 -2.30 1.64
CA LEU A 53 8.07 -2.64 0.47
C LEU A 53 9.51 -2.99 0.85
N ARG A 54 10.13 -2.25 1.78
CA ARG A 54 11.49 -2.56 2.28
C ARG A 54 11.59 -3.92 2.98
N ARG A 55 10.50 -4.42 3.54
CA ARG A 55 10.45 -5.73 4.21
C ARG A 55 10.18 -6.89 3.26
N LEU A 56 9.77 -6.60 2.02
CA LEU A 56 9.58 -7.65 1.03
C LEU A 56 10.97 -8.10 0.55
N PRO A 57 11.28 -9.41 0.57
CA PRO A 57 12.49 -9.89 -0.07
C PRO A 57 12.37 -9.53 -1.55
N ILE A 58 13.27 -8.68 -2.03
CA ILE A 58 13.32 -8.28 -3.43
C ILE A 58 13.47 -9.57 -4.23
N ARG A 59 12.40 -10.04 -4.88
CA ARG A 59 12.53 -10.98 -5.99
C ARG A 59 13.30 -10.20 -7.05
N LYS A 60 14.63 -10.36 -7.07
CA LYS A 60 15.45 -9.92 -8.19
C LYS A 60 14.82 -10.58 -9.40
N ARG A 61 14.29 -9.76 -10.32
CA ARG A 61 13.84 -10.25 -11.62
C ARG A 61 15.06 -10.98 -12.20
N PRO A 62 15.00 -12.29 -12.49
CA PRO A 62 16.14 -12.96 -13.08
C PRO A 62 16.49 -12.19 -14.36
N PRO A 63 17.76 -11.80 -14.57
CA PRO A 63 18.13 -11.20 -15.83
C PRO A 63 17.71 -12.19 -16.91
N THR A 64 16.91 -11.74 -17.86
CA THR A 64 16.56 -12.52 -19.04
C THR A 64 17.88 -12.91 -19.68
N ARG A 65 18.30 -14.17 -19.50
CA ARG A 65 19.45 -14.74 -20.18
C ARG A 65 19.03 -14.83 -21.64
N ASN A 66 19.25 -13.77 -22.40
CA ASN A 66 19.08 -13.77 -23.83
C ASN A 66 20.27 -14.52 -24.42
N CYS A 67 20.23 -15.86 -24.35
CA CYS A 67 21.19 -16.73 -25.01
C CYS A 67 20.75 -16.95 -26.45
N TYR A 68 20.97 -15.96 -27.32
CA TYR A 68 21.01 -16.18 -28.76
C TYR A 68 22.45 -16.01 -29.21
N HIS A 69 23.22 -17.10 -29.18
CA HIS A 69 24.56 -17.17 -29.76
C HIS A 69 24.47 -18.06 -31.03
N PRO A 70 24.41 -17.49 -32.24
CA PRO A 70 24.21 -18.25 -33.48
C PRO A 70 25.53 -18.81 -34.03
N SER A 71 26.37 -19.42 -33.18
CA SER A 71 27.63 -20.06 -33.62
C SER A 71 27.50 -21.57 -33.87
N CYS A 72 26.28 -22.07 -34.02
CA CYS A 72 26.01 -23.44 -34.42
C CYS A 72 25.08 -23.45 -35.64
N ALA A 73 25.56 -22.94 -36.77
CA ALA A 73 25.04 -23.25 -38.09
C ALA A 73 26.24 -23.74 -38.90
N ASN A 74 26.30 -25.06 -39.09
CA ASN A 74 27.17 -25.72 -40.05
C ASN A 74 26.75 -25.35 -41.47
#